data_AF-A0A9E1T2F3-F1
#
_entry.id   AF-A0A9E1T2F3-F1
#
_cell.length_a   1.000
_cell.length_b   1.000
_cell.length_c   1.000
_cell.angle_alpha   90.00
_cell.angle_beta   90.00
_cell.angle_gamma   90.00
#
_symmetry.space_group_name_H-M   'P 1'
#
loop_
_entity.id
_entity.type
_entity.pdbx_description
1 polymer ?
#
loop_
_entity_poly.entity_id
_entity_poly.type
_entity_poly.pdbx_seq_one_letter_code
_entity_poly.pdbx_strand_id
1 'polypeptide(L)'
;DTHVILDSIPKHIRKRTAVAAAFDHFADADGSSKKKRVIQFLVASIWHAFGIERIHSPLSSIRTMQHLLGLGWSIVIYPEGTRSRTGEIQEFKAGIALVAKKSGCGIIPVYVHGGLHVLPEATYIPNPGKITVSFGKALHFKDNESNAEFIARVESAVRTLASNQ
;
A
#
# COMPACT_ATOMS: atom_id res chain seq x y z
N ASP A 1 -5.96 -3.92 5.95
CA ASP A 1 -6.14 -3.08 4.75
C ASP A 1 -5.84 -3.83 3.47
N THR A 2 -4.64 -4.41 3.31
CA THR A 2 -4.26 -5.10 2.07
C THR A 2 -5.25 -6.16 1.58
N HIS A 3 -5.72 -7.07 2.44
CA HIS A 3 -6.71 -8.09 2.03
C HIS A 3 -7.98 -7.46 1.49
N VAL A 4 -8.51 -6.46 2.18
CA VAL A 4 -9.77 -5.80 1.80
C VAL A 4 -9.63 -5.13 0.44
N ILE A 5 -8.50 -4.44 0.21
CA ILE A 5 -8.21 -3.82 -1.10
C ILE A 5 -8.14 -4.90 -2.19
N LEU A 6 -7.36 -5.96 -1.99
CA LEU A 6 -7.21 -7.02 -2.98
C LEU A 6 -8.53 -7.76 -3.26
N ASP A 7 -9.35 -8.00 -2.24
CA ASP A 7 -10.64 -8.68 -2.41
C ASP A 7 -11.72 -7.78 -3.02
N SER A 8 -11.55 -6.45 -2.95
CA SER A 8 -12.44 -5.49 -3.59
C SER A 8 -12.19 -5.29 -5.10
N ILE A 9 -11.06 -5.79 -5.64
CA ILE A 9 -10.73 -5.66 -7.07
C ILE A 9 -11.02 -6.94 -7.87
N PRO A 10 -11.33 -6.84 -9.18
CA PRO A 10 -11.60 -8.00 -10.03
C PRO A 10 -10.46 -9.04 -10.00
N LYS A 11 -10.81 -10.34 -10.00
CA LYS A 11 -9.86 -11.45 -9.88
C LYS A 11 -8.70 -11.41 -10.89
N HIS A 12 -8.96 -10.94 -12.12
CA HIS A 12 -7.93 -10.84 -13.16
C HIS A 12 -6.89 -9.74 -12.85
N ILE A 13 -7.32 -8.63 -12.24
CA ILE A 13 -6.42 -7.56 -11.77
C ILE A 13 -5.68 -8.04 -10.51
N ARG A 14 -6.39 -8.66 -9.56
CA ARG A 14 -5.79 -9.19 -8.32
C ARG A 14 -4.63 -10.15 -8.58
N LYS A 15 -4.77 -11.04 -9.57
CA LYS A 15 -3.72 -12.00 -9.97
C LYS A 15 -2.46 -11.32 -10.52
N ARG A 16 -2.56 -10.07 -10.97
CA ARG A 16 -1.47 -9.24 -11.49
C ARG A 16 -1.21 -8.03 -10.59
N THR A 17 -1.54 -8.13 -9.31
CA THR A 17 -1.27 -7.08 -8.32
C THR A 17 -0.26 -7.58 -7.32
N ALA A 18 0.81 -6.82 -7.12
CA ALA A 18 1.80 -7.02 -6.09
C ALA A 18 1.63 -5.99 -4.98
N VAL A 19 2.02 -6.35 -3.76
CA VAL A 19 1.94 -5.45 -2.60
C VAL A 19 3.35 -5.07 -2.19
N ALA A 20 3.63 -3.78 -2.21
CA ALA A 20 4.87 -3.18 -1.75
C ALA A 20 4.78 -3.01 -0.23
N ALA A 21 5.29 -4.00 0.51
CA ALA A 21 5.23 -4.01 1.97
C ALA A 21 6.61 -3.75 2.58
N ALA A 22 6.66 -3.00 3.68
CA ALA A 22 7.90 -2.85 4.44
C ALA A 22 8.32 -4.20 4.99
N PHE A 23 9.58 -4.59 4.80
CA PHE A 23 10.11 -5.79 5.44
C PHE A 23 9.99 -5.70 6.97
N ASP A 24 10.08 -4.48 7.51
CA ASP A 24 9.97 -4.13 8.93
C ASP A 24 8.59 -4.42 9.53
N HIS A 25 7.51 -4.44 8.74
CA HIS A 25 6.19 -4.86 9.23
C HIS A 25 6.09 -6.37 9.49
N PHE A 26 7.06 -7.12 8.99
CA PHE A 26 7.22 -8.55 9.23
C PHE A 26 8.44 -8.87 10.10
N ALA A 27 9.24 -7.86 10.46
CA ALA A 27 10.47 -7.98 11.22
C ALA A 27 10.43 -7.04 12.43
N ASP A 28 9.45 -7.24 13.32
CA ASP A 28 9.69 -6.90 14.72
C ASP A 28 10.75 -7.89 15.26
N ALA A 29 11.78 -7.32 15.86
CA ALA A 29 13.10 -7.88 16.15
C ALA A 29 13.15 -8.95 17.26
N ASP A 30 12.14 -9.82 17.39
CA ASP A 30 12.24 -11.01 18.23
C ASP A 30 11.72 -12.24 17.48
N GLY A 31 12.63 -12.94 16.81
CA GLY A 31 12.39 -14.16 16.06
C GLY A 31 12.02 -15.39 16.91
N SER A 32 11.39 -15.21 18.07
CA SER A 32 11.20 -16.24 19.09
C SER A 32 10.05 -17.22 18.84
N SER A 33 9.15 -16.99 17.88
CA SER A 33 7.99 -17.85 17.64
C SER A 33 7.90 -18.43 16.22
N LYS A 34 8.18 -19.74 16.08
CA LYS A 34 8.03 -20.53 14.84
C LYS A 34 6.67 -20.35 14.14
N LYS A 35 5.59 -20.11 14.89
CA LYS A 35 4.24 -19.82 14.34
C LYS A 35 4.15 -18.50 13.56
N LYS A 36 4.83 -17.44 14.00
CA LYS A 36 4.83 -16.13 13.32
C LYS A 36 5.53 -16.21 11.96
N ARG A 37 6.63 -16.97 11.85
CA ARG A 37 7.35 -17.22 10.59
C ARG A 37 6.52 -17.99 9.55
N VAL A 38 5.70 -18.95 9.98
CA VAL A 38 4.82 -19.71 9.07
C VAL A 38 3.69 -18.83 8.55
N ILE A 39 3.05 -18.04 9.42
CA ILE A 39 2.01 -17.08 9.01
C ILE A 39 2.59 -16.01 8.09
N GLN A 40 3.80 -15.52 8.38
CA GLN A 40 4.55 -14.58 7.54
C GLN A 40 4.86 -15.17 6.16
N PHE A 41 5.33 -16.42 6.09
CA PHE A 41 5.59 -17.11 4.83
C PHE A 41 4.30 -17.31 4.03
N LEU A 42 3.19 -17.67 4.69
CA LEU A 42 1.89 -17.84 4.04
C LEU A 42 1.32 -16.50 3.52
N VAL A 43 1.34 -15.42 4.31
CA VAL A 43 0.86 -14.10 3.89
C VAL A 43 1.70 -13.54 2.74
N ALA A 44 3.03 -13.72 2.78
CA ALA A 44 3.92 -13.32 1.69
C ALA A 44 3.69 -14.15 0.42
N SER A 45 3.45 -15.46 0.56
CA SER A 45 3.24 -16.40 -0.56
C SER A 45 1.88 -16.26 -1.22
N ILE A 46 0.84 -15.86 -0.47
CA ILE A 46 -0.52 -15.74 -1.04
C ILE A 46 -0.66 -14.43 -1.85
N TRP A 47 0.13 -13.38 -1.57
CA TRP A 47 -0.15 -12.02 -2.07
C TRP A 47 0.92 -11.39 -2.98
N HIS A 48 1.87 -12.18 -3.52
CA HIS A 48 3.00 -11.65 -4.29
C HIS A 48 3.65 -10.42 -3.61
N ALA A 49 3.71 -10.44 -2.28
CA ALA A 49 4.28 -9.34 -1.52
C ALA A 49 5.80 -9.38 -1.72
N PHE A 50 6.38 -8.30 -2.22
CA PHE A 50 7.83 -8.14 -2.23
C PHE A 50 8.22 -7.14 -1.16
N GLY A 51 9.27 -7.46 -0.42
CA GLY A 51 9.82 -6.57 0.60
C GLY A 51 10.40 -5.33 -0.05
N ILE A 52 9.94 -4.16 0.40
CA ILE A 52 10.66 -2.91 0.19
C ILE A 52 11.60 -2.75 1.38
N GLU A 53 12.91 -2.83 1.11
CA GLU A 53 13.94 -2.46 2.07
C GLU A 53 14.03 -0.93 2.17
N ARG A 54 13.76 -0.40 3.36
CA ARG A 54 13.73 1.04 3.63
C ARG A 54 15.08 1.63 4.01
N ILE A 55 15.97 0.80 4.55
CA ILE A 55 17.16 1.25 5.28
C ILE A 55 18.42 1.21 4.40
N HIS A 56 18.56 0.23 3.49
CA HIS A 56 19.81 0.01 2.76
C HIS A 56 19.74 0.24 1.24
N SER A 57 18.58 0.10 0.58
CA SER A 57 18.49 0.35 -0.87
C SER A 57 17.09 0.75 -1.38
N PRO A 58 16.64 2.00 -1.15
CA PRO A 58 15.39 2.52 -1.72
C PRO A 58 15.33 2.42 -3.25
N LEU A 59 16.49 2.50 -3.92
CA LEU A 59 16.59 2.44 -5.37
C LEU A 59 16.38 1.03 -5.94
N SER A 60 16.78 -0.03 -5.22
CA SER A 60 16.54 -1.41 -5.69
C SER A 60 15.05 -1.73 -5.69
N SER A 61 14.34 -1.31 -4.65
CA SER A 61 12.88 -1.46 -4.52
C SER A 61 12.14 -0.73 -5.65
N ILE A 62 12.60 0.48 -6.02
CA ILE A 62 12.04 1.22 -7.16
C ILE A 62 12.29 0.50 -8.47
N ARG A 63 13.48 -0.05 -8.71
CA ARG A 63 13.76 -0.82 -9.93
C ARG A 63 12.85 -2.05 -10.05
N THR A 64 12.63 -2.77 -8.95
CA THR A 64 11.69 -3.90 -8.92
C THR A 64 10.27 -3.44 -9.24
N MET A 65 9.82 -2.34 -8.64
CA MET A 65 8.50 -1.77 -8.94
C MET A 65 8.38 -1.39 -10.43
N GLN A 66 9.38 -0.72 -10.99
CA GLN A 66 9.40 -0.37 -12.41
C GLN A 66 9.34 -1.60 -13.31
N HIS A 67 10.11 -2.65 -12.98
CA HIS A 67 10.11 -3.89 -13.75
C HIS A 67 8.73 -4.56 -13.75
N LEU A 68 8.11 -4.69 -12.56
CA LEU A 68 6.76 -5.27 -12.43
C LEU A 68 5.71 -4.45 -13.20
N LEU A 69 5.74 -3.12 -13.05
CA LEU A 69 4.85 -2.22 -13.80
C LEU A 69 5.04 -2.39 -15.32
N GLY A 70 6.28 -2.51 -15.80
CA GLY A 70 6.58 -2.79 -17.21
C GLY A 70 6.08 -4.15 -17.71
N LEU A 71 5.93 -5.13 -16.82
CA LEU A 71 5.31 -6.44 -17.10
C LEU A 71 3.76 -6.41 -17.01
N GLY A 72 3.15 -5.24 -16.84
CA GLY A 72 1.71 -5.06 -16.72
C GLY A 72 1.13 -5.42 -15.36
N TRP A 73 1.96 -5.46 -14.31
CA TRP A 73 1.48 -5.63 -12.94
C TRP A 73 1.01 -4.29 -12.36
N SER A 74 0.08 -4.35 -11.42
CA SER A 74 -0.29 -3.25 -10.53
C SER A 74 0.45 -3.39 -9.20
N ILE A 75 0.69 -2.27 -8.52
CA ILE A 75 1.41 -2.26 -7.23
C ILE A 75 0.59 -1.47 -6.21
N VAL A 76 0.29 -2.11 -5.08
CA VAL A 76 -0.31 -1.46 -3.91
C VAL A 76 0.82 -0.93 -3.04
N ILE A 77 0.83 0.39 -2.79
CA ILE A 77 1.83 1.08 -1.96
C ILE A 77 1.10 1.82 -0.85
N TYR A 78 1.63 1.73 0.38
CA TYR A 78 1.20 2.55 1.51
C TYR A 78 2.19 3.71 1.69
N PRO A 79 1.82 4.94 1.28
CA PRO A 79 2.77 6.06 1.19
C PRO A 79 3.28 6.55 2.55
N GLU A 80 2.51 6.35 3.62
CA GLU A 80 2.89 6.64 5.02
C GLU A 80 3.97 5.66 5.50
N GLY A 81 3.85 4.42 5.04
CA GLY A 81 4.76 3.34 5.33
C GLY A 81 4.54 2.62 6.67
N THR A 82 3.70 3.13 7.56
CA THR A 82 3.26 2.40 8.76
C THR A 82 1.75 2.42 8.83
N ARG A 83 1.15 1.44 9.50
CA ARG A 83 -0.29 1.46 9.77
C ARG A 83 -0.59 2.63 10.71
N SER A 84 -1.59 3.46 10.37
CA SER A 84 -2.03 4.52 11.26
C SER A 84 -2.63 3.93 12.54
N ARG A 85 -2.18 4.42 13.71
CA ARG A 85 -2.66 4.00 15.03
C ARG A 85 -3.89 4.77 15.49
N THR A 86 -4.05 5.99 14.97
CA THR A 86 -5.14 6.91 15.31
C THR A 86 -6.27 6.87 14.27
N GLY A 87 -6.01 6.29 13.09
CA GLY A 87 -6.93 6.32 11.95
C GLY A 87 -6.79 7.57 11.09
N GLU A 88 -5.92 8.49 11.47
CA GLU A 88 -5.59 9.67 10.69
C GLU A 88 -4.61 9.34 9.56
N ILE A 89 -4.80 10.00 8.42
CA ILE A 89 -3.91 9.91 7.26
C ILE A 89 -2.61 10.67 7.58
N GLN A 90 -1.49 9.97 7.57
CA GLN A 90 -0.16 10.54 7.79
C GLN A 90 0.44 11.12 6.51
N GLU A 91 1.61 11.76 6.65
CA GLU A 91 2.35 12.35 5.53
C GLU A 91 2.80 11.30 4.50
N PHE A 92 2.63 11.65 3.22
CA PHE A 92 2.99 10.75 2.12
C PHE A 92 4.47 10.92 1.74
N LYS A 93 5.21 9.80 1.73
CA LYS A 93 6.65 9.81 1.41
C LYS A 93 6.92 10.04 -0.07
N ALA A 94 8.02 10.74 -0.36
CA ALA A 94 8.43 11.12 -1.72
C ALA A 94 8.64 9.96 -2.71
N GLY A 95 8.80 8.74 -2.23
CA GLY A 95 9.01 7.55 -3.05
C GLY A 95 7.89 7.32 -4.09
N ILE A 96 6.64 7.71 -3.78
CA ILE A 96 5.51 7.52 -4.71
C ILE A 96 5.65 8.36 -5.98
N ALA A 97 6.12 9.61 -5.85
CA ALA A 97 6.34 10.49 -6.99
C ALA A 97 7.42 9.93 -7.91
N LEU A 98 8.49 9.39 -7.34
CA LEU A 98 9.59 8.82 -8.10
C LEU A 98 9.17 7.58 -8.89
N VAL A 99 8.36 6.70 -8.29
CA VAL A 99 7.83 5.51 -8.97
C VAL A 99 6.91 5.92 -10.12
N ALA A 100 5.91 6.78 -9.87
CA ALA A 100 4.97 7.21 -10.89
C ALA A 100 5.64 7.98 -12.04
N LYS A 101 6.59 8.88 -11.74
CA LYS A 101 7.32 9.63 -12.77
C LYS A 101 8.18 8.72 -13.64
N LYS A 102 8.83 7.72 -13.05
CA LYS A 102 9.72 6.82 -13.79
C LYS A 102 9.01 5.69 -14.52
N SER A 103 7.84 5.26 -14.05
CA SER A 103 7.05 4.23 -14.73
C SER A 103 6.09 4.80 -15.77
N GLY A 104 5.72 6.08 -15.64
CA GLY A 104 4.67 6.70 -16.45
C GLY A 104 3.25 6.23 -16.07
N CYS A 105 3.11 5.35 -15.08
CA CYS A 105 1.82 4.83 -14.65
C CYS A 105 1.07 5.86 -13.80
N GLY A 106 -0.26 5.85 -13.91
CA GLY A 106 -1.13 6.64 -13.04
C GLY A 106 -1.21 6.04 -11.63
N ILE A 107 -1.39 6.90 -10.62
CA ILE A 107 -1.69 6.50 -9.25
C ILE A 107 -3.20 6.52 -9.05
N ILE A 108 -3.77 5.43 -8.53
CA ILE A 108 -5.17 5.38 -8.10
C ILE A 108 -5.20 5.60 -6.59
N PRO A 109 -5.77 6.72 -6.10
CA PRO A 109 -5.98 6.94 -4.67
C PRO A 109 -6.93 5.89 -4.11
N VAL A 110 -6.58 5.29 -2.97
CA VAL A 110 -7.42 4.31 -2.27
C VAL A 110 -7.54 4.68 -0.81
N TYR A 111 -8.76 4.67 -0.28
CA TYR A 111 -9.03 4.87 1.14
C TYR A 111 -9.78 3.66 1.71
N VAL A 112 -9.40 3.23 2.91
CA VAL A 112 -10.02 2.11 3.62
C VAL A 112 -10.61 2.63 4.93
N HIS A 113 -11.93 2.55 5.07
CA HIS A 113 -12.66 2.96 6.26
C HIS A 113 -13.12 1.75 7.09
N GLY A 114 -13.12 1.88 8.42
CA GLY A 114 -13.60 0.84 9.35
C GLY A 114 -12.59 -0.27 9.69
N GLY A 115 -11.41 -0.28 9.04
CA GLY A 115 -10.39 -1.31 9.25
C GLY A 115 -9.85 -1.38 10.69
N LEU A 116 -9.73 -0.23 11.39
CA LEU A 116 -9.31 -0.18 12.79
C LEU A 116 -10.34 -0.77 13.75
N HIS A 117 -11.63 -0.62 13.46
CA HIS A 117 -12.70 -1.16 14.29
C HIS A 117 -12.85 -2.67 14.12
N VAL A 118 -12.78 -3.14 12.86
CA VAL A 118 -12.90 -4.56 12.52
C VAL A 118 -11.67 -5.35 12.92
N LEU A 119 -10.46 -4.80 12.78
CA LEU A 119 -9.22 -5.46 13.20
C LEU A 119 -8.29 -4.49 13.94
N PRO A 120 -8.54 -4.23 15.24
CA PRO A 120 -7.72 -3.36 16.07
C PRO A 120 -6.27 -3.83 16.16
N GLU A 121 -5.36 -2.88 16.41
CA GLU A 121 -3.95 -3.20 16.70
C GLU A 121 -3.87 -4.13 17.92
N ALA A 122 -2.96 -5.12 17.88
CA ALA A 122 -2.77 -6.16 18.91
C ALA A 122 -3.84 -7.27 19.02
N THR A 123 -4.80 -7.36 18.10
CA THR A 123 -5.75 -8.50 18.06
C THR A 123 -5.67 -9.27 16.73
N TYR A 124 -5.79 -10.60 16.82
CA TYR A 124 -5.85 -11.48 15.64
C TYR A 124 -7.29 -11.89 15.28
N ILE A 125 -8.26 -11.56 16.14
CA ILE A 125 -9.66 -11.93 15.99
C ILE A 125 -10.43 -10.70 15.51
N PRO A 126 -11.06 -10.74 14.31
CA PRO A 126 -11.81 -9.62 13.80
C PRO A 126 -13.15 -9.45 14.53
N ASN A 127 -13.55 -8.21 14.76
CA ASN A 127 -14.90 -7.87 15.21
C ASN A 127 -15.88 -7.88 14.04
N PRO A 128 -17.16 -8.26 14.26
CA PRO A 128 -18.20 -8.02 13.26
C PRO A 128 -18.30 -6.53 12.93
N GLY A 129 -18.24 -6.18 11.65
CA GLY A 129 -18.33 -4.80 11.21
C GLY A 129 -18.21 -4.69 9.70
N LYS A 130 -18.41 -3.48 9.18
CA LYS A 130 -18.28 -3.17 7.76
C LYS A 130 -16.93 -2.47 7.52
N ILE A 131 -16.24 -2.90 6.46
CA ILE A 131 -15.08 -2.19 5.92
C ILE A 131 -15.48 -1.67 4.55
N THR A 132 -15.28 -0.38 4.32
CA THR A 132 -15.51 0.26 3.02
C THR A 132 -14.18 0.56 2.37
N VAL A 133 -14.05 0.24 1.08
CA VAL A 133 -12.90 0.60 0.25
C VAL A 133 -13.36 1.53 -0.86
N SER A 134 -12.75 2.71 -0.91
CA SER A 134 -13.08 3.75 -1.87
C SER A 134 -11.91 3.96 -2.81
N PHE A 135 -12.17 3.93 -4.12
CA PHE A 135 -11.19 4.14 -5.18
C PHE A 135 -11.43 5.48 -5.87
N GLY A 136 -10.38 6.29 -6.01
CA GLY A 136 -10.40 7.56 -6.70
C GLY A 136 -10.13 7.44 -8.20
N LYS A 137 -10.14 8.58 -8.89
CA LYS A 137 -9.72 8.67 -10.29
C LYS A 137 -8.20 8.53 -10.39
N ALA A 138 -7.73 7.91 -11.46
CA ALA A 138 -6.30 7.80 -11.74
C ALA A 138 -5.67 9.20 -11.92
N LEU A 139 -4.54 9.42 -11.25
CA LEU A 139 -3.76 10.65 -11.28
C LEU A 139 -2.44 10.37 -12.00
N HIS A 140 -2.23 11.06 -13.12
CA HIS A 140 -0.95 11.10 -13.82
C HIS A 140 -0.23 12.41 -13.48
N PHE A 141 1.09 12.44 -13.61
CA PHE A 141 1.85 13.69 -13.58
C PHE A 141 1.34 14.63 -14.67
N LYS A 142 1.14 15.90 -14.30
CA LYS A 142 0.86 16.97 -15.27
C LYS A 142 2.16 17.54 -15.81
N ASP A 143 2.08 18.22 -16.95
CA ASP A 143 3.22 18.97 -17.50
C ASP A 143 3.72 20.00 -16.48
N ASN A 144 5.03 20.03 -16.28
CA ASN A 144 5.74 20.91 -15.32
C ASN A 144 5.34 20.76 -13.84
N GLU A 145 4.62 19.69 -13.45
CA GLU A 145 4.31 19.43 -12.04
C GLU A 145 5.55 18.93 -11.29
N SER A 146 5.86 19.57 -10.17
CA SER A 146 6.90 19.11 -9.26
C SER A 146 6.48 17.84 -8.51
N ASN A 147 7.46 17.12 -7.97
CA ASN A 147 7.16 15.92 -7.17
C ASN A 147 6.30 16.24 -5.94
N ALA A 148 6.54 17.40 -5.30
CA ALA A 148 5.81 17.82 -4.11
C ALA A 148 4.34 18.13 -4.42
N GLU A 149 4.07 18.85 -5.51
CA GLU A 149 2.70 19.16 -5.96
C GLU A 149 1.93 17.89 -6.32
N PHE A 150 2.59 16.94 -7.00
CA PHE A 150 1.97 15.66 -7.33
C PHE A 150 1.61 14.86 -6.06
N ILE A 151 2.50 14.79 -5.07
CA ILE A 151 2.25 14.11 -3.79
C ILE A 151 1.07 14.77 -3.07
N ALA A 152 1.07 16.09 -2.97
CA ALA A 152 -0.01 16.85 -2.31
C ALA A 152 -1.36 16.59 -2.98
N ARG A 153 -1.39 16.48 -4.32
CA ARG A 153 -2.61 16.15 -5.07
C ARG A 153 -3.07 14.71 -4.84
N VAL A 154 -2.15 13.76 -4.76
CA VAL A 154 -2.46 12.37 -4.42
C VAL A 154 -3.00 12.27 -2.99
N GLU A 155 -2.37 12.95 -2.04
CA GLU A 155 -2.81 12.98 -0.63
C GLU A 155 -4.19 13.64 -0.50
N SER A 156 -4.41 14.79 -1.13
CA SER A 156 -5.69 15.48 -1.17
C SER A 156 -6.80 14.59 -1.74
N ALA A 157 -6.50 13.81 -2.78
CA ALA A 157 -7.46 12.86 -3.35
C ALA A 157 -7.82 11.74 -2.36
N VAL A 158 -6.85 11.19 -1.62
CA VAL A 158 -7.13 10.19 -0.57
C VAL A 158 -7.95 10.81 0.57
N ARG A 159 -7.61 12.03 1.01
CA ARG A 159 -8.37 12.76 2.05
C ARG A 159 -9.81 13.05 1.62
N THR A 160 -10.03 13.38 0.34
CA THR A 160 -11.37 13.59 -0.22
C THR A 160 -12.19 12.30 -0.22
N LEU A 161 -11.55 11.14 -0.47
CA LEU A 161 -12.24 9.85 -0.34
C LEU A 161 -12.65 9.56 1.11
N ALA A 162 -11.83 10.00 2.08
CA ALA A 162 -12.12 9.85 3.49
C ALA A 162 -13.29 10.72 3.98
N SER A 163 -13.42 11.96 3.48
CA SER A 163 -14.51 12.87 3.84
C SER A 163 -15.87 12.48 3.26
N ASN A 164 -15.89 11.62 2.24
CA ASN A 164 -17.12 11.18 1.57
C ASN A 164 -17.68 9.86 2.14
N GLN A 165 -17.22 9.44 3.33
CA GLN A 165 -17.68 8.23 4.03
C GLN A 165 -18.67 8.57 5.14
#